data_AF-A0A7C5YTW3-F1
#
_entry.id   AF-A0A7C5YTW3-F1
#
_cell.length_a   1.000
_cell.length_b   1.000
_cell.length_c   1.000
_cell.angle_alpha   90.00
_cell.angle_beta   90.00
_cell.angle_gamma   90.00
#
_symmetry.space_group_name_H-M   'P 1'
#
loop_
_entity.id
_entity.type
_entity.pdbx_description
1 polymer ?
#
loop_
_entity_poly.entity_id
_entity_poly.type
_entity_poly.pdbx_seq_one_letter_code
_entity_poly.pdbx_strand_id
1 'polypeptide(L)' 'MHITLVGLPLSGKTTVFNALTGQREVVGPGAGRPEAHRAMVKVPDDRL' A
#
# COMPACT_ATOMS: atom_id res chain seq x y z
N MET A 1 -1.00 -2.01 16.00
CA MET A 1 0.08 -1.12 15.52
C MET A 1 -0.26 -0.65 14.11
N HIS A 2 0.19 0.54 13.71
CA HIS A 2 0.00 1.07 12.36
C HIS A 2 1.36 1.38 11.72
N ILE A 3 1.53 1.02 10.45
CA ILE A 3 2.73 1.29 9.66
C ILE A 3 2.31 2.09 8.43
N THR A 4 3.07 3.14 8.11
CA THR A 4 2.78 4.04 6.98
C THR A 4 3.83 3.86 5.89
N LEU A 5 3.38 3.76 4.63
CA LEU A 5 4.24 3.79 3.46
C LEU A 5 4.51 5.24 3.03
N VAL A 6 5.78 5.65 3.05
CA VAL A 6 6.23 7.01 2.66
C VAL A 6 7.30 6.92 1.56
N GLY A 7 7.39 7.96 0.72
CA GLY A 7 8.31 7.97 -0.43
C GLY A 7 7.96 9.02 -1.48
N LEU A 8 8.92 9.34 -2.35
CA LEU A 8 8.78 10.34 -3.42
C LEU A 8 7.69 9.98 -4.45
N PRO A 9 7.18 10.93 -5.24
CA PRO A 9 6.29 10.63 -6.34
C PRO A 9 6.86 9.52 -7.24
N LEU A 10 6.01 8.59 -7.68
CA LEU A 10 6.38 7.47 -8.55
C LEU A 10 7.41 6.48 -7.96
N SER A 11 7.71 6.52 -6.66
CA SER A 11 8.62 5.57 -5.99
C SER A 11 8.02 4.17 -5.75
N GLY A 12 6.89 3.81 -6.39
CA GLY A 12 6.26 2.50 -6.25
C GLY A 12 5.42 2.26 -5.00
N LYS A 13 5.06 3.30 -4.22
CA LYS A 13 4.25 3.15 -2.98
C LYS A 13 2.95 2.37 -3.19
N THR A 14 2.18 2.71 -4.23
CA THR A 14 0.91 2.04 -4.56
C THR A 14 1.12 0.59 -4.97
N THR A 15 2.22 0.29 -5.67
CA THR A 15 2.59 -1.09 -6.05
C THR A 15 2.84 -1.96 -4.82
N VAL A 16 3.61 -1.45 -3.85
CA VAL A 16 3.87 -2.16 -2.59
C VAL A 16 2.59 -2.31 -1.78
N PHE A 17 1.76 -1.27 -1.70
CA PHE A 17 0.47 -1.33 -1.03
C PHE A 17 -0.43 -2.43 -1.62
N ASN A 18 -0.58 -2.47 -2.94
CA ASN A 18 -1.36 -3.49 -3.63
C ASN A 18 -0.82 -4.90 -3.39
N ALA A 19 0.50 -5.08 -3.41
CA ALA A 19 1.13 -6.37 -3.17
C ALA A 19 0.89 -6.89 -1.74
N LEU A 20 0.99 -6.02 -0.73
CA LEU A 20 0.78 -6.39 0.68
C LEU A 20 -0.69 -6.66 1.01
N THR A 21 -1.61 -5.96 0.35
CA THR A 21 -3.03 -5.96 0.71
C THR A 21 -3.89 -6.81 -0.21
N GLY A 22 -3.36 -7.20 -1.39
CA GLY A 22 -4.12 -7.83 -2.46
C GLY A 22 -5.06 -6.88 -3.21
N GLN A 23 -5.08 -5.59 -2.86
CA GLN A 23 -5.90 -4.58 -3.55
C GLN A 23 -5.33 -4.22 -4.92
N ARG A 24 -6.15 -3.56 -5.74
CA ARG A 24 -5.80 -3.12 -7.10
C ARG A 24 -6.06 -1.63 -7.27
N GLU A 25 -5.43 -0.83 -6.41
CA GLU A 25 -5.45 0.62 -6.54
C GLU A 25 -4.68 1.06 -7.79
N VAL A 26 -5.13 2.15 -8.42
CA VAL A 26 -4.53 2.65 -9.66
C VAL A 26 -3.10 3.13 -9.41
N VAL A 27 -2.14 2.53 -10.12
CA VAL A 27 -0.72 2.90 -10.06
C VAL A 27 -0.42 3.95 -11.14
N GLY A 28 0.17 5.08 -10.74
CA GLY A 28 0.60 6.11 -11.70
C GLY A 28 0.63 7.51 -11.08
N PRO A 29 0.96 8.53 -11.89
CA PRO A 29 0.74 9.92 -11.49
C PRO A 29 -0.76 10.12 -11.33
N GLY A 30 -1.23 10.13 -10.08
CA GLY A 30 -2.64 10.36 -9.78
C GLY A 30 -3.06 11.75 -10.26
N ALA A 31 -4.05 11.81 -11.15
CA ALA A 31 -4.72 13.05 -11.50
C ALA A 31 -5.72 13.41 -10.38
N GLY A 32 -5.23 13.88 -9.23
CA GLY A 32 -6.12 14.23 -8.12
C GLY A 32 -5.45 14.39 -6.75
N ARG A 33 -6.29 14.66 -5.75
CA ARG A 33 -5.88 14.77 -4.35
C ARG A 33 -5.46 13.37 -3.85
N PRO A 34 -4.32 13.23 -3.16
CA PRO A 34 -3.93 11.94 -2.62
C PRO A 34 -4.95 11.45 -1.58
N GLU A 35 -5.56 10.29 -1.83
CA GLU A 35 -6.42 9.61 -0.87
C GLU A 35 -5.60 8.75 0.09
N ALA A 36 -6.05 8.67 1.34
CA ALA A 36 -5.38 7.88 2.37
C ALA A 36 -5.91 6.44 2.35
N HIS A 37 -5.19 5.53 1.68
CA HIS A 37 -5.52 4.11 1.67
C HIS A 37 -5.08 3.44 2.99
N ARG A 38 -5.97 2.60 3.56
CA ARG A 38 -5.71 1.82 4.77
C ARG A 38 -6.13 0.37 4.56
N ALA A 39 -5.33 -0.55 5.05
CA ALA A 39 -5.59 -1.97 4.97
C ALA A 39 -4.96 -2.72 6.15
N MET A 40 -5.46 -3.91 6.42
CA MET A 40 -4.92 -4.82 7.43
C MET A 40 -4.32 -6.03 6.74
N VAL A 41 -3.10 -6.40 7.13
CA VAL A 41 -2.38 -7.53 6.56
C VAL A 41 -2.12 -8.52 7.69
N LYS A 42 -2.45 -9.79 7.45
CA LYS A 42 -2.16 -10.86 8.41
C LYS A 42 -0.66 -11.15 8.38
N VAL A 43 -0.05 -11.28 9.55
CA VAL A 43 1.35 -11.69 9.66
C VAL A 43 1.42 -13.18 9.30
N PRO A 44 2.19 -13.58 8.28
CA PRO A 44 2.42 -14.99 8.00
C PRO A 44 3.28 -15.57 9.12
N ASP A 45 2.77 -16.60 9.79
CA ASP A 45 3.48 -17.32 10.85
C ASP A 45 3.23 -18.81 10.65
N ASP A 46 4.29 -19.55 10.28
CA ASP A 46 4.22 -21.00 10.00
C ASP A 46 4.16 -21.85 11.28
N ARG A 47 4.25 -21.23 12.46
CA ARG A 47 4.27 -21.90 13.77
C ARG A 47 2.89 -22.01 14.41
N LEU A 48 1.90 -21.30 13.87
CA LEU A 48 0.50 -21.29 14.30
C LEU A 48 -0.33 -22.22 13.41
#